data_AF-A0A5K1C6N3-F1
#
_entry.id   AF-A0A5K1C6N3-F1
#
_cell.length_a   1.000
_cell.length_b   1.000
_cell.length_c   1.000
_cell.angle_alpha   90.00
_cell.angle_beta   90.00
_cell.angle_gamma   90.00
#
_symmetry.space_group_name_H-M   'P 1'
#
loop_
_entity.id
_entity.type
_entity.pdbx_description
1 polymer ?
#
loop_
_entity_poly.entity_id
_entity_poly.type
_entity_poly.pdbx_seq_one_letter_code
_entity_poly.pdbx_strand_id
1 'polypeptide(L)' 'MNEFKHVIEKMAGESLRCVAFGFRQCDVKKVPVSIEQRKQWVLPDDGLVLLAIVGIK' A
#
# COMPACT_ATOMS: atom_id res chain seq x y z
N MET A 1 9.42 8.31 12.84
CA MET A 1 8.77 6.98 12.73
C MET A 1 7.63 6.77 13.73
N ASN A 2 7.61 7.45 14.89
CA ASN A 2 6.54 7.31 15.90
C ASN A 2 5.21 8.02 15.54
N GLU A 3 5.23 8.98 14.63
CA GLU A 3 4.04 9.78 14.28
C GLU A 3 2.97 8.96 13.56
N PHE A 4 3.35 8.08 12.64
CA PHE A 4 2.40 7.21 11.93
C PHE A 4 1.71 6.22 12.86
N LYS A 5 2.46 5.65 13.81
CA LYS A 5 1.92 4.71 14.80
C LYS A 5 0.82 5.37 15.63
N HIS A 6 1.05 6.59 16.11
CA HIS A 6 0.05 7.31 16.90
C HIS A 6 -1.24 7.59 16.09
N VAL A 7 -1.11 7.98 14.82
CA VAL A 7 -2.27 8.19 13.94
C VAL A 7 -3.05 6.91 13.70
N ILE A 8 -2.36 5.78 13.48
CA ILE A 8 -2.98 4.46 13.31
C ILE A 8 -3.69 4.02 14.60
N GLU A 9 -3.05 4.18 15.76
CA GLU A 9 -3.65 3.86 17.06
C GLU A 9 -4.92 4.67 17.32
N LYS A 10 -4.92 5.96 16.94
CA LYS A 10 -6.11 6.80 17.01
C LYS A 10 -7.22 6.30 16.09
N MET A 11 -6.91 6.01 14.82
CA MET A 11 -7.88 5.46 13.86
C MET A 11 -8.47 4.13 14.36
N ALA A 12 -7.64 3.25 14.90
CA ALA A 12 -8.07 1.98 15.49
C ALA A 12 -8.97 2.21 16.72
N GLY A 13 -8.65 3.18 17.57
CA GLY A 13 -9.49 3.58 18.70
C GLY A 13 -10.88 4.08 18.29
N GLU A 14 -10.99 4.68 17.12
CA GLU A 14 -12.27 5.08 16.50
C GLU A 14 -12.96 3.92 15.73
N SER A 15 -12.47 2.68 15.88
CA SER A 15 -12.95 1.47 15.19
C SER A 15 -12.86 1.55 13.66
N LEU A 16 -11.95 2.34 13.11
CA LEU A 16 -11.70 2.42 11.69
C LEU A 16 -10.76 1.30 11.23
N ARG A 17 -11.07 0.69 10.08
CA ARG A 17 -10.13 -0.19 9.36
C ARG A 17 -9.07 0.68 8.70
N CYS A 18 -7.83 0.54 9.14
CA CYS A 18 -6.70 1.32 8.62
C CYS A 18 -6.17 0.69 7.32
N VAL A 19 -6.09 1.49 6.26
CA VAL A 19 -5.52 1.11 4.96
C VAL A 19 -4.35 2.03 4.63
N ALA A 20 -3.17 1.46 4.42
CA ALA A 20 -1.99 2.19 3.98
C ALA A 20 -1.82 2.09 2.47
N PHE A 21 -1.54 3.22 1.82
CA PHE A 21 -1.24 3.30 0.40
C PHE A 21 0.27 3.47 0.20
N GLY A 22 0.88 2.50 -0.44
CA GLY A 22 2.29 2.52 -0.84
C GLY A 22 2.44 2.68 -2.35
N PHE A 23 3.49 3.38 -2.77
CA PHE A 23 3.84 3.54 -4.18
C PHE A 23 5.30 3.21 -4.42
N ARG A 24 5.58 2.62 -5.58
CA ARG A 24 6.93 2.52 -6.14
C ARG A 24 6.89 2.80 -7.62
N GLN A 25 7.97 3.34 -8.14
CA GLN A 25 8.19 3.35 -9.58
C GLN A 25 8.56 1.94 -10.04
N CYS A 26 7.88 1.47 -11.08
CA CYS A 26 8.20 0.22 -11.76
C CYS A 26 8.63 0.54 -13.19
N ASP A 27 9.66 -0.16 -13.67
CA ASP A 27 9.98 -0.14 -15.09
C ASP A 27 8.80 -0.77 -15.85
N VAL A 28 8.14 0.03 -16.69
CA VAL A 28 7.00 -0.39 -17.51
C VAL A 28 7.32 -1.63 -18.33
N LYS A 29 8.57 -1.82 -18.76
CA LYS A 29 8.98 -3.01 -19.51
C LYS A 29 8.93 -4.30 -18.68
N LYS A 30 8.99 -4.18 -17.35
CA LYS A 30 8.88 -5.29 -16.40
C LYS A 30 7.44 -5.54 -15.93
N VAL A 31 6.50 -4.67 -16.29
CA VAL A 31 5.08 -4.83 -15.96
C VAL A 31 4.43 -5.72 -17.02
N PRO A 32 3.82 -6.85 -16.64
CA PRO A 32 3.15 -7.71 -17.60
C PRO A 32 1.99 -7.01 -18.29
N VAL A 33 1.86 -7.25 -19.59
CA VAL A 33 0.91 -6.53 -20.45
C VAL A 33 -0.44 -7.25 -20.54
N SER A 34 -0.44 -8.58 -20.53
CA SER A 34 -1.68 -9.37 -20.57
C SER A 34 -2.26 -9.61 -19.17
N ILE A 35 -3.58 -9.83 -19.13
CA ILE A 35 -4.32 -10.07 -17.89
C ILE A 35 -3.87 -11.40 -17.27
N GLU A 36 -3.65 -12.42 -18.09
CA GLU A 36 -3.24 -13.77 -17.69
C GLU A 36 -1.88 -13.73 -17.00
N GLN A 37 -0.93 -12.98 -17.55
CA GLN A 37 0.39 -12.80 -16.94
C GLN A 37 0.31 -11.97 -15.65
N ARG A 38 -0.53 -10.92 -15.61
CA ARG A 38 -0.75 -10.12 -14.39
C ARG A 38 -1.32 -10.93 -13.24
N LYS A 39 -2.20 -11.91 -13.50
CA LYS A 39 -2.76 -12.80 -12.47
C LYS A 39 -1.69 -13.64 -11.76
N GLN A 40 -0.61 -13.98 -12.46
CA GLN A 40 0.52 -14.75 -11.92
C GLN A 40 1.69 -13.87 -11.48
N TRP A 41 1.57 -12.54 -11.66
CA TRP A 41 2.66 -11.63 -11.38
C TRP A 41 2.73 -11.30 -9.90
N VAL A 42 3.86 -11.63 -9.29
CA VAL A 42 4.18 -11.19 -7.94
C VAL A 42 4.60 -9.73 -8.01
N LEU A 43 3.70 -8.84 -7.58
CA LEU A 43 4.02 -7.42 -7.47
C LEU A 43 5.13 -7.25 -6.43
N PRO A 44 6.21 -6.53 -6.75
CA PRO A 44 7.30 -6.41 -5.82
C PRO A 44 6.92 -5.46 -4.66
N ASP A 45 7.11 -5.95 -3.44
CA ASP A 45 6.62 -5.37 -2.18
C ASP A 45 7.70 -4.59 -1.40
N ASP A 46 8.93 -4.57 -1.92
CA ASP A 46 10.05 -3.77 -1.41
C ASP A 46 10.02 -2.31 -1.90
N GLY A 47 10.76 -1.43 -1.21
CA GLY A 47 11.04 -0.07 -1.69
C GLY A 47 9.82 0.84 -1.87
N LEU A 48 8.71 0.52 -1.20
CA LEU A 48 7.49 1.33 -1.25
C LEU A 48 7.66 2.64 -0.46
N VAL A 49 7.25 3.74 -1.09
CA VAL A 49 7.06 5.04 -0.45
C VAL A 49 5.64 5.10 0.11
N LEU A 50 5.51 5.39 1.41
CA LEU A 50 4.21 5.60 2.04
C LEU A 50 3.60 6.91 1.52
N LEU A 51 2.44 6.81 0.86
CA LEU A 51 1.71 7.96 0.35
C LEU A 51 0.65 8.46 1.34
N ALA A 52 -0.13 7.54 1.90
CA ALA A 52 -1.25 7.88 2.78
C ALA A 52 -1.64 6.72 3.70
N ILE A 53 -2.30 7.05 4.81
CA ILE A 53 -3.00 6.10 5.69
C ILE A 53 -4.43 6.62 5.84
N VAL A 54 -5.42 5.78 5.55
CA VAL A 54 -6.84 6.13 5.58
C VAL A 54 -7.58 5.19 6.51
N GLY A 55 -8.40 5.74 7.40
CA GLY A 55 -9.34 4.97 8.22
C GLY A 55 -10.69 4.88 7.52
N ILE A 56 -11.20 3.66 7.34
CA ILE A 56 -12.48 3.38 6.68
C ILE A 56 -13.44 2.74 7.69
N LYS A 57 -14.71 3.14 7.67
CA LYS A 57 -15.77 2.57 8.50
C LYS A 57 -16.53 1.46 7.78
#